data_AF-X1QAN5-F1
#
_entry.id   AF-X1QAN5-F1
#
_cell.length_a   1.000
_cell.length_b   1.000
_cell.length_c   1.000
_cell.angle_alpha   90.00
_cell.angle_beta   90.00
_cell.angle_gamma   90.00
#
_symmetry.space_group_name_H-M   'P 1'
#
loop_
_entity.id
_entity.type
_entity.pdbx_description
1 polymer ?
#
loop_
_entity_poly.entity_id
_entity_poly.type
_entity_poly.pdbx_seq_one_letter_code
_entity_poly.pdbx_strand_id
1 'polypeptide(L)'
;MATTEHTINDALAGVLMETRSLWRFKGVVRSENIDVLKSSGKRPDILITEPNVSPVVVETEIVPAISVESDAKQRLGEHLSISGRRILSSLAVRLPLRLRDFSGQPLKDEIINAS
;
A
#
# COMPACT_ATOMS: atom_id res chain seq x y z
N MET A 1 7.29 13.48 -16.61
CA MET A 1 6.69 12.15 -16.86
C MET A 1 5.35 12.12 -16.16
N ALA A 2 4.32 11.52 -16.75
CA ALA A 2 3.04 11.36 -16.07
C ALA A 2 3.24 10.43 -14.87
N THR A 3 2.77 10.85 -13.70
CA THR A 3 2.84 10.04 -12.49
C THR A 3 1.88 8.87 -12.62
N THR A 4 2.42 7.65 -12.53
CA THR A 4 1.61 6.42 -12.58
C THR A 4 1.09 6.09 -11.18
N GLU A 5 0.09 5.22 -11.13
CA GLU A 5 -0.43 4.68 -9.87
C GLU A 5 0.67 3.99 -9.06
N HIS A 6 1.59 3.28 -9.71
CA HIS A 6 2.75 2.69 -9.04
C HIS A 6 3.64 3.74 -8.36
N THR A 7 3.92 4.87 -9.04
CA THR A 7 4.70 5.98 -8.45
C THR A 7 3.99 6.61 -7.26
N ILE A 8 2.65 6.70 -7.29
CA ILE A 8 1.86 7.19 -6.16
C ILE A 8 1.94 6.21 -4.99
N ASN A 9 1.86 4.91 -5.26
CA ASN A 9 1.96 3.87 -4.23
C ASN A 9 3.34 3.86 -3.56
N ASP A 10 4.41 4.08 -4.33
CA ASP A 10 5.76 4.25 -3.79
C ASP A 10 5.88 5.50 -2.92
N ALA A 11 5.31 6.63 -3.37
CA ALA A 11 5.31 7.87 -2.60
C ALA A 11 4.50 7.72 -1.30
N LEU A 12 3.33 7.07 -1.36
CA LEU A 12 2.49 6.77 -0.19
C LEU A 12 3.21 5.84 0.78
N ALA A 13 3.85 4.78 0.28
CA ALA A 13 4.68 3.90 1.11
C ALA A 13 5.80 4.68 1.80
N GLY A 14 6.46 5.59 1.08
CA GLY A 14 7.48 6.49 1.64
C GLY A 14 6.94 7.38 2.76
N VAL A 15 5.78 8.01 2.57
CA VAL A 15 5.11 8.82 3.60
C VAL A 15 4.75 7.96 4.82
N LEU A 16 4.21 6.75 4.61
CA LEU A 16 3.90 5.83 5.71
C LEU A 16 5.14 5.50 6.54
N MET A 17 6.29 5.23 5.92
CA MET A 17 7.56 5.00 6.64
C MET A 17 7.96 6.18 7.53
N GLU A 18 7.59 7.41 7.16
CA GLU A 18 7.91 8.61 7.94
C GLU A 18 7.04 8.74 9.20
N THR A 19 5.84 8.15 9.22
CA THR A 19 4.85 8.24 10.33
C THR A 19 5.21 7.45 11.58
N ARG A 20 6.00 6.38 11.47
CA ARG A 20 6.40 5.51 12.59
C ARG A 20 7.86 5.10 12.48
N SER A 21 8.61 5.17 13.58
CA SER A 21 10.04 4.82 13.61
C SER A 21 10.30 3.38 13.13
N LEU A 22 9.47 2.42 13.55
CA LEU A 22 9.57 1.01 13.14
C LEU A 22 9.33 0.79 11.65
N TRP A 23 8.56 1.65 10.99
CA TRP A 23 8.22 1.48 9.58
C TRP A 23 9.35 1.90 8.64
N ARG A 24 10.37 2.60 9.15
CA ARG A 24 11.58 2.96 8.41
C ARG A 24 12.53 1.79 8.18
N PHE A 25 12.37 0.69 8.93
CA PHE A 25 13.20 -0.49 8.74
C PHE A 25 12.90 -1.16 7.40
N LYS A 26 13.98 -1.54 6.69
CA LYS A 26 13.90 -2.15 5.36
C LYS A 26 12.98 -3.36 5.37
N GLY A 27 12.01 -3.38 4.47
CA GLY A 27 11.05 -4.49 4.30
C GLY A 27 9.85 -4.46 5.24
N VAL A 28 9.77 -3.50 6.17
CA VAL A 28 8.56 -3.33 7.00
C VAL A 28 7.41 -2.78 6.16
N VAL A 29 7.60 -1.68 5.43
CA VAL A 29 6.63 -1.18 4.44
C VAL A 29 7.15 -1.48 3.03
N ARG A 30 6.31 -2.01 2.15
CA ARG A 30 6.68 -2.35 0.76
C ARG A 30 5.54 -2.02 -0.20
N SER A 31 5.85 -1.29 -1.28
CA SER A 31 4.95 -1.06 -2.43
C SER A 31 5.20 -2.06 -3.58
N GLU A 32 6.28 -2.84 -3.49
CA GLU A 32 6.60 -3.93 -4.41
C GLU A 32 6.39 -5.29 -3.75
N ASN A 33 5.27 -5.94 -4.09
CA ASN A 33 4.82 -7.16 -3.40
C ASN A 33 4.60 -8.35 -4.35
N ILE A 34 5.54 -8.60 -5.25
CA ILE A 34 5.52 -9.80 -6.13
C ILE A 34 5.66 -11.07 -5.27
N ASP A 35 4.80 -12.07 -5.51
CA ASP A 35 4.81 -13.39 -4.88
C ASP A 35 4.76 -13.41 -3.34
N VAL A 36 4.19 -12.35 -2.74
CA VAL A 36 4.14 -12.22 -1.28
C VAL A 36 2.96 -12.99 -0.67
N LEU A 37 1.94 -13.35 -1.45
CA LEU A 37 0.76 -14.10 -0.98
C LEU A 37 0.81 -15.55 -1.45
N LYS A 38 0.51 -16.49 -0.54
CA LYS A 38 0.69 -17.95 -0.76
C LYS A 38 -0.27 -18.55 -1.79
N SER A 39 -1.45 -17.95 -1.99
CA SER A 39 -2.60 -18.63 -2.59
C SER A 39 -3.25 -17.92 -3.78
N SER A 40 -2.95 -16.63 -4.00
CA SER A 40 -3.71 -15.83 -4.96
C SER A 40 -2.92 -15.37 -6.18
N GLY A 41 -1.58 -15.39 -6.15
CA GLY A 41 -0.76 -14.71 -7.16
C GLY A 41 -1.00 -13.20 -7.23
N LYS A 42 -1.84 -12.66 -6.34
CA LYS A 42 -2.20 -11.25 -6.29
C LYS A 42 -1.13 -10.49 -5.55
N ARG A 43 -0.79 -9.32 -6.08
CA ARG A 43 0.17 -8.39 -5.50
C ARG A 43 -0.58 -7.32 -4.71
N PRO A 44 -0.38 -7.20 -3.39
CA PRO A 44 -0.84 -6.02 -2.65
C PRO A 44 -0.18 -4.76 -3.19
N ASP A 45 -0.91 -3.65 -3.21
CA ASP A 45 -0.32 -2.35 -3.56
C ASP A 45 0.72 -1.95 -2.52
N ILE A 46 0.33 -1.93 -1.24
CA ILE A 46 1.25 -1.71 -0.13
C ILE A 46 1.04 -2.80 0.94
N LEU A 47 2.14 -3.31 1.46
CA LEU A 47 2.16 -4.30 2.53
C LEU A 47 3.01 -3.80 3.70
N ILE A 48 2.45 -3.89 4.89
CA ILE A 48 3.10 -3.55 6.15
C ILE A 48 3.28 -4.83 6.97
N THR A 49 4.54 -5.20 7.22
CA THR A 49 4.94 -6.42 7.93
C THR A 49 5.74 -6.12 9.20
N GLU A 50 5.17 -5.30 10.09
CA GLU A 50 5.75 -5.03 11.42
C GLU A 50 5.93 -6.35 12.21
N PRO A 51 7.03 -6.52 12.97
CA PRO A 51 7.23 -7.71 13.81
C PRO A 51 6.10 -7.90 14.84
N ASN A 52 5.73 -9.15 15.10
CA ASN A 52 4.77 -9.55 16.14
C ASN A 52 3.32 -9.00 16.03
N VAL A 53 2.99 -8.27 14.96
CA VAL A 53 1.62 -7.81 14.67
C VAL A 53 1.03 -8.64 13.52
N SER A 54 -0.25 -8.54 13.18
CA SER A 54 -0.73 -9.08 11.90
C SER A 54 -0.33 -8.15 10.75
N PRO A 55 0.07 -8.69 9.58
CA PRO A 55 0.34 -7.85 8.41
C PRO A 55 -0.88 -7.03 8.02
N VAL A 56 -0.64 -5.80 7.56
CA VAL A 56 -1.67 -4.89 7.06
C VAL A 56 -1.44 -4.68 5.58
N VAL A 57 -2.51 -4.81 4.80
CA VAL A 57 -2.49 -4.48 3.37
C VAL A 57 -3.20 -3.16 3.13
N VAL A 58 -2.65 -2.33 2.26
CA VAL A 58 -3.35 -1.14 1.73
C VAL A 58 -3.50 -1.36 0.23
N GLU A 59 -4.73 -1.38 -0.24
CA GLU A 59 -5.07 -1.31 -1.66
C GLU A 59 -5.45 0.11 -2.00
N THR A 60 -5.07 0.54 -3.18
CA THR A 60 -5.20 1.91 -3.66
C THR A 60 -5.84 1.91 -5.03
N GLU A 61 -6.72 2.86 -5.29
CA GLU A 61 -7.21 3.07 -6.64
C GLU A 61 -7.53 4.56 -6.82
N ILE A 62 -7.18 5.11 -7.98
CA ILE A 62 -7.54 6.48 -8.32
C ILE A 62 -9.04 6.56 -8.65
N VAL A 63 -9.71 7.62 -8.19
CA VAL A 63 -11.15 7.88 -8.46
C VAL A 63 -11.44 7.69 -9.96
N PRO A 64 -12.47 6.89 -10.35
CA PRO A 64 -13.65 6.51 -9.55
C PRO A 64 -13.45 5.45 -8.47
N ALA A 65 -12.33 4.73 -8.46
CA ALA A 65 -11.97 3.76 -7.43
C ALA A 65 -13.07 2.73 -7.15
N ILE A 66 -13.42 1.94 -8.18
CA ILE A 66 -14.60 1.07 -8.17
C ILE A 66 -14.30 -0.28 -7.52
N SER A 67 -13.08 -0.82 -7.68
CA SER A 67 -12.73 -2.16 -7.22
C SER A 67 -11.98 -2.17 -5.89
N VAL A 68 -11.38 -1.05 -5.47
CA VAL A 68 -10.45 -0.98 -4.33
C VAL A 68 -10.98 -1.61 -3.04
N GLU A 69 -12.27 -1.44 -2.74
CA GLU A 69 -12.86 -2.04 -1.53
C GLU A 69 -13.00 -3.56 -1.67
N SER A 70 -13.40 -4.03 -2.85
CA SER A 70 -13.48 -5.46 -3.13
C SER A 70 -12.10 -6.11 -3.13
N ASP A 71 -11.10 -5.42 -3.66
CA ASP A 71 -9.71 -5.87 -3.69
C ASP A 71 -9.16 -5.98 -2.26
N ALA A 72 -9.39 -4.96 -1.42
CA ALA A 72 -8.97 -4.97 -0.01
C ALA A 72 -9.67 -6.09 0.77
N LYS A 73 -10.97 -6.33 0.55
CA LYS A 73 -11.70 -7.43 1.19
C LYS A 73 -11.13 -8.79 0.82
N GLN A 74 -10.75 -8.99 -0.43
CA GLN A 74 -10.18 -10.26 -0.88
C GLN A 74 -8.85 -10.59 -0.20
N ARG A 75 -8.12 -9.59 0.33
CA ARG A 75 -6.86 -9.81 1.07
C ARG A 75 -7.07 -10.39 2.46
N LEU A 76 -8.24 -10.16 3.06
CA LEU A 76 -8.52 -10.62 4.42
C LEU A 76 -8.51 -12.15 4.46
N GLY A 77 -7.73 -12.69 5.39
CA GLY A 77 -7.58 -14.13 5.57
C GLY A 77 -6.53 -14.79 4.67
N GLU A 78 -5.96 -14.07 3.70
CA GLU A 78 -4.80 -14.56 2.96
C GLU A 78 -3.57 -14.68 3.88
N HIS A 79 -2.58 -15.47 3.44
CA HIS A 79 -1.36 -15.73 4.19
C HIS A 79 -0.14 -15.31 3.40
N LEU A 80 0.83 -14.70 4.09
CA LEU A 80 2.12 -14.37 3.49
C LEU A 80 2.88 -15.65 3.12
N SER A 81 3.47 -15.69 1.93
CA SER A 81 4.22 -16.85 1.41
C SER A 81 5.43 -17.19 2.29
N ILE A 82 6.18 -16.17 2.73
CA ILE A 82 7.43 -16.33 3.48
C ILE A 82 7.19 -16.70 4.94
N SER A 83 6.33 -15.96 5.64
CA SER A 83 6.17 -16.09 7.10
C SER A 83 4.96 -16.91 7.52
N GLY A 84 4.03 -17.21 6.60
CA GLY A 84 2.74 -17.83 6.93
C GLY A 84 1.82 -16.93 7.77
N ARG A 85 2.19 -15.68 8.05
CA ARG A 85 1.35 -14.76 8.82
C ARG A 85 0.07 -14.44 8.06
N ARG A 86 -1.06 -14.48 8.76
CA ARG A 86 -2.39 -14.22 8.22
C ARG A 86 -2.69 -12.72 8.20
N ILE A 87 -3.22 -12.22 7.09
CA ILE A 87 -3.70 -10.85 6.96
C ILE A 87 -5.06 -10.75 7.67
N LEU A 88 -5.12 -9.94 8.72
CA LEU A 88 -6.34 -9.69 9.50
C LEU A 88 -6.89 -8.28 9.32
N SER A 89 -6.13 -7.41 8.67
CA SER A 89 -6.50 -6.02 8.42
C SER A 89 -6.09 -5.63 7.01
N SER A 90 -7.03 -4.99 6.30
CA SER A 90 -6.80 -4.37 5.02
C SER A 90 -7.47 -3.01 4.98
N LEU A 91 -6.88 -2.09 4.23
CA LEU A 91 -7.36 -0.73 4.02
C LEU A 91 -7.60 -0.53 2.53
N ALA A 92 -8.74 0.05 2.18
CA ALA A 92 -9.05 0.50 0.83
C ALA A 92 -8.92 2.02 0.79
N VAL A 93 -8.03 2.54 -0.06
CA VAL A 93 -7.74 3.98 -0.13
C VAL A 93 -8.09 4.50 -1.52
N ARG A 94 -9.02 5.43 -1.56
CA ARG A 94 -9.44 6.11 -2.80
C ARG A 94 -8.56 7.34 -3.00
N LEU A 95 -7.81 7.37 -4.09
CA LEU A 95 -6.84 8.42 -4.37
C LEU A 95 -7.44 9.49 -5.30
N PRO A 96 -7.28 10.79 -5.00
CA PRO A 96 -7.80 11.84 -5.85
C PRO A 96 -7.00 11.93 -7.15
N LEU A 97 -7.68 12.20 -8.28
CA LEU A 97 -7.08 12.23 -9.62
C LEU A 97 -5.88 13.19 -9.72
N ARG A 98 -5.93 14.31 -8.97
CA ARG A 98 -4.89 15.34 -8.94
C ARG A 98 -3.51 14.84 -8.51
N LEU A 99 -3.41 13.70 -7.83
CA LEU A 99 -2.09 13.11 -7.50
C LEU A 99 -1.27 12.78 -8.75
N ARG A 100 -1.91 12.57 -9.91
CA ARG A 100 -1.21 12.33 -11.19
C ARG A 100 -0.41 13.53 -11.69
N ASP A 101 -0.72 14.72 -11.19
CA ASP A 101 -0.11 15.98 -11.63
C ASP A 101 1.19 16.28 -10.86
N PHE A 102 1.49 15.54 -9.79
CA PHE A 102 2.66 15.75 -8.93
C PHE A 102 3.63 14.59 -9.03
N SER A 103 4.92 14.87 -8.86
CA SER A 103 5.99 13.85 -8.77
C SER A 103 7.05 14.28 -7.76
N GLY A 104 7.85 13.32 -7.27
CA GLY A 104 8.92 13.61 -6.30
C GLY A 104 8.40 14.19 -4.98
N GLN A 105 9.08 15.20 -4.44
CA GLN A 105 8.71 15.84 -3.17
C GLN A 105 7.30 16.49 -3.20
N PRO A 106 6.92 17.24 -4.26
CA PRO A 106 5.55 17.76 -4.37
C PRO A 106 4.45 16.70 -4.24
N LEU A 107 4.68 15.48 -4.73
CA LEU A 107 3.72 14.39 -4.59
C LEU A 107 3.58 13.94 -3.13
N LYS A 108 4.70 13.82 -2.40
CA LYS A 108 4.68 13.49 -0.98
C LYS A 108 3.95 14.56 -0.17
N ASP A 109 4.25 15.83 -0.46
CA ASP A 109 3.62 16.97 0.22
C ASP A 109 2.11 16.96 -0.01
N GLU A 110 1.67 16.67 -1.24
CA GLU A 110 0.25 16.54 -1.55
C GLU A 110 -0.40 15.34 -0.84
N ILE A 111 0.27 14.19 -0.75
CA ILE A 111 -0.24 13.03 0.00
C ILE A 111 -0.43 13.36 1.48
N ILE A 112 0.51 14.08 2.10
CA ILE A 112 0.46 14.44 3.52
C ILE A 112 -0.66 15.46 3.80
N ASN A 113 -0.88 16.38 2.87
CA ASN A 113 -1.83 17.47 3.04
C ASN A 113 -3.21 17.19 2.41
N ALA A 114 -3.40 16.02 1.79
CA ALA A 114 -4.66 15.63 1.20
C ALA A 114 -5.73 15.48 2.29
N SER A 115 -6.60 16.49 2.39
CA SER A 115 -7.81 16.53 3.23
C SER A 115 -9.06 16.14 2.45
#